data_AF-A0AB38A4S7-F1
#
_entry.id   AF-A0AB38A4S7-F1
#
_cell.length_a   1.000
_cell.length_b   1.000
_cell.length_c   1.000
_cell.angle_alpha   90.00
_cell.angle_beta   90.00
_cell.angle_gamma   90.00
#
_symmetry.space_group_name_H-M   'P 1'
#
loop_
_entity.id
_entity.type
_entity.pdbx_description
1 polymer ?
#
loop_
_entity_poly.entity_id
_entity_poly.type
_entity_poly.pdbx_seq_one_letter_code
_entity_poly.pdbx_strand_id
1 'polypeptide(L)' 'MDWILTVWCTLSDNPGFRYSKIRVERFASKKGVSRFIENHYLVAKVTWFDDARRCSVVVKG' A
#
# COMPACT_ATOMS: atom_id res chain seq x y z
N MET A 1 -1.69 -7.31 -18.03
CA MET A 1 -1.23 -6.19 -17.17
C MET A 1 -1.29 -6.64 -15.74
N ASP A 2 -0.30 -6.28 -14.93
CA ASP A 2 -0.21 -6.69 -13.52
C ASP A 2 -0.76 -5.60 -12.60
N TRP A 3 -1.20 -6.00 -11.40
CA TRP A 3 -1.55 -5.09 -10.32
C TRP A 3 -0.30 -4.51 -9.66
N ILE A 4 -0.28 -3.21 -9.39
CA ILE A 4 0.85 -2.55 -8.73
C ILE A 4 0.44 -2.13 -7.32
N LEU A 5 1.11 -2.68 -6.32
CA LEU A 5 1.03 -2.25 -4.92
C LEU A 5 2.10 -1.21 -4.64
N THR A 6 1.73 -0.08 -4.03
CA THR A 6 2.66 0.89 -3.45
C THR A 6 2.42 0.98 -1.95
N VAL A 7 3.44 0.71 -1.16
CA VAL A 7 3.40 0.74 0.31
C VAL A 7 4.03 2.05 0.78
N TRP A 8 3.29 2.77 1.62
CA TRP A 8 3.64 4.03 2.23
C TRP A 8 3.72 3.85 3.74
N CYS A 9 4.70 4.46 4.40
CA CYS A 9 4.82 4.50 5.84
C CYS A 9 4.67 5.94 6.34
N THR A 10 3.97 6.13 7.46
CA THR A 10 3.93 7.42 8.17
C THR A 10 5.16 7.56 9.05
N LEU A 11 6.02 8.56 8.77
CA LEU A 11 7.14 8.89 9.64
C LEU A 11 6.66 9.85 10.76
N SER A 12 6.32 9.29 11.92
CA SER A 12 6.13 9.95 13.23
C SER A 12 4.95 10.93 13.43
N ASP A 13 4.54 11.04 14.71
CA ASP A 13 3.47 11.85 15.31
C ASP A 13 3.68 13.38 15.30
N ASN A 14 4.45 13.92 14.35
CA ASN A 14 4.65 15.37 14.24
C ASN A 14 3.59 16.02 13.32
N PRO A 15 3.25 17.31 13.52
CA PRO A 15 2.24 18.01 12.75
C PRO A 15 2.77 18.31 11.33
N GLY A 16 2.71 17.28 10.48
CA GLY A 16 3.18 17.30 9.12
C GLY A 16 3.26 15.86 8.61
N PHE A 17 2.13 15.31 8.19
CA PHE A 17 2.04 13.94 7.67
C PHE A 17 2.98 13.77 6.46
N ARG A 18 4.19 13.26 6.72
CA ARG A 18 5.13 12.84 5.68
C ARG A 18 4.95 11.35 5.45
N TYR A 19 4.38 11.03 4.29
CA TYR A 19 4.36 9.66 3.79
C TYR A 19 5.66 9.38 3.06
N SER A 20 6.36 8.34 3.48
CA SER A 20 7.52 7.82 2.75
C SER A 20 7.12 6.55 2.01
N LYS A 21 7.43 6.50 0.71
CA LYS A 21 7.26 5.28 -0.07
C LYS A 21 8.32 4.28 0.35
N ILE A 22 7.90 3.12 0.85
CA ILE A 22 8.82 2.08 1.34
C ILE A 22 8.94 0.89 0.40
N ARG A 23 7.90 0.61 -0.40
CA ARG A 23 7.90 -0.56 -1.30
C ARG A 23 6.98 -0.36 -2.50
N VAL A 24 7.36 -0.94 -3.63
CA VAL A 24 6.48 -1.11 -4.79
C VAL A 24 6.58 -2.55 -5.26
N GLU A 25 5.44 -3.22 -5.45
CA GLU A 25 5.38 -4.61 -5.89
C GLU A 25 4.35 -4.82 -6.99
N ARG A 26 4.55 -5.89 -7.76
CA ARG A 26 3.65 -6.30 -8.83
C ARG A 26 3.01 -7.65 -8.50
N PHE A 27 1.74 -7.77 -8.81
CA PHE A 27 0.93 -8.95 -8.53
C PHE A 27 0.08 -9.31 -9.75
N ALA A 28 -0.12 -10.60 -10.01
CA ALA A 28 -0.98 -11.05 -11.10
C ALA A 28 -2.46 -10.68 -10.89
N SER A 29 -2.90 -10.53 -9.63
CA SER A 29 -4.32 -10.30 -9.30
C SER A 29 -4.53 -9.38 -8.09
N LYS A 30 -5.70 -8.72 -8.05
CA LYS A 30 -6.16 -7.91 -6.91
C LYS A 30 -6.18 -8.73 -5.61
N LYS A 31 -6.62 -9.98 -5.69
CA LYS A 31 -6.66 -10.91 -4.54
C LYS A 31 -5.26 -11.19 -3.98
N GLY A 32 -4.25 -11.29 -4.84
CA GLY A 32 -2.85 -11.41 -4.43
C GLY A 32 -2.37 -10.19 -3.65
N VAL A 33 -2.71 -8.99 -4.12
CA VAL A 33 -2.42 -7.74 -3.41
C VAL A 33 -3.08 -7.71 -2.03
N SER A 34 -4.38 -8.01 -1.94
CA SER A 34 -5.11 -8.00 -0.66
C SER A 34 -4.48 -8.96 0.35
N ARG A 35 -4.23 -10.21 -0.06
CA ARG A 35 -3.65 -11.23 0.83
C ARG A 35 -2.24 -10.85 1.28
N PHE A 36 -1.44 -10.24 0.41
CA PHE A 36 -0.11 -9.76 0.77
C PHE A 36 -0.18 -8.64 1.82
N ILE A 37 -1.07 -7.66 1.62
CA ILE A 37 -1.25 -6.57 2.58
C ILE A 37 -1.65 -7.10 3.96
N GLU A 38 -2.66 -7.99 4.02
CA GLU A 38 -3.17 -8.58 5.26
C GLU A 38 -2.12 -9.38 6.02
N ASN A 39 -1.24 -10.10 5.31
CA ASN A 39 -0.23 -10.95 5.93
C ASN A 39 1.01 -10.19 6.41
N HIS A 40 1.35 -9.06 5.78
CA HIS A 40 2.63 -8.40 5.98
C HIS A 40 2.57 -7.06 6.71
N TYR A 41 1.40 -6.42 6.78
CA TYR A 41 1.33 -5.04 7.25
C TYR A 41 0.16 -4.78 8.21
N LEU A 42 0.41 -3.96 9.23
CA LEU A 42 -0.63 -3.31 10.00
C LEU A 42 -1.09 -2.03 9.26
N VAL A 43 -2.22 -2.16 8.57
CA VAL A 43 -2.71 -1.14 7.65
C VAL A 43 -3.41 0.00 8.38
N ALA A 44 -3.03 1.23 8.07
CA ALA A 44 -3.78 2.43 8.44
C ALA A 44 -4.84 2.80 7.37
N LYS A 45 -4.48 2.68 6.08
CA LYS A 45 -5.39 3.01 4.97
C LYS A 45 -5.04 2.21 3.72
N VAL A 46 -6.06 1.70 3.01
CA VAL A 46 -5.92 1.14 1.65
C VAL A 46 -6.69 2.00 0.67
N THR A 47 -6.12 2.26 -0.49
CA THR A 47 -6.80 2.94 -1.61
C THR A 47 -6.60 2.12 -2.89
N TRP A 48 -7.70 1.76 -3.54
CA TRP A 48 -7.71 0.99 -4.78
C TRP A 48 -8.05 1.90 -5.96
N PHE A 49 -7.31 1.72 -7.06
CA PHE A 49 -7.56 2.35 -8.34
C PHE A 49 -7.75 1.22 -9.36
N ASP A 50 -8.96 0.70 -9.43
CA ASP A 50 -9.29 -0.50 -10.23
C ASP A 50 -9.01 -0.30 -11.73
N ASP A 51 -9.39 0.85 -12.29
CA ASP A 51 -9.15 1.17 -13.71
C ASP A 51 -7.65 1.18 -14.05
N ALA A 52 -6.82 1.61 -13.10
CA ALA A 52 -5.37 1.66 -13.25
C ALA A 52 -4.66 0.39 -12.77
N ARG A 53 -5.40 -0.58 -12.21
CA ARG A 53 -4.87 -1.77 -11.53
C ARG A 53 -3.79 -1.43 -10.50
N ARG A 54 -4.02 -0.37 -9.71
CA ARG A 54 -3.09 0.10 -8.67
C ARG A 54 -3.73 -0.01 -7.29
N CYS A 55 -2.88 -0.26 -6.30
CA CYS A 55 -3.22 -0.22 -4.90
C CYS A 55 -2.17 0.63 -4.18
N SER A 56 -2.62 1.57 -3.35
CA SER A 56 -1.76 2.29 -2.42
C SER A 56 -2.17 1.93 -1.00
N VAL A 57 -1.24 1.45 -0.20
CA VAL A 57 -1.46 1.13 1.20
C VAL A 57 -0.58 2.00 2.08
N VAL A 58 -1.16 2.60 3.11
CA VAL A 58 -0.46 3.28 4.18
C VAL A 58 -0.39 2.33 5.36
N VAL A 59 0.82 2.05 5.83
CA VAL A 59 1.10 1.19 6.97
C VAL A 59 1.57 2.05 8.13
N LYS A 60 1.25 1.63 9.36
CA LYS A 60 1.82 2.26 10.55
C LYS A 60 3.28 1.82 10.66
N GLY A 61 4.17 2.80 10.77
CA GLY A 61 5.59 2.59 11.08
C GLY A 61 5.80 2.29 12.54
#